data_AF-A0A662S462-F1
#
_entry.id   AF-A0A662S462-F1
#
_cell.length_a   1.000
_cell.length_b   1.000
_cell.length_c   1.000
_cell.angle_alpha   90.00
_cell.angle_beta   90.00
_cell.angle_gamma   90.00
#
_symmetry.space_group_name_H-M   'P 1'
#
loop_
_entity.id
_entity.type
_entity.pdbx_description
1 polymer ?
#
loop_
_entity_poly.entity_id
_entity_poly.type
_entity_poly.pdbx_seq_one_letter_code
_entity_poly.pdbx_strand_id
1 'polypeptide(L)'
;MEFEEIILRLRGRTEYFRVEGETLLLNPQKYPFGRGELPVLCDMEGEPSSAYISGNRSIILPEGGLWFKAKAIGIPFGISRPFYRDGKLFSYFLSEANIGSGRLIWGFSTVKEAENELRWMRRAKEMELPSTEPIGMGIYENVFVIELKNRKELFSYLNRTSRELLMERFSRESRKVEAACLFCLEPTDVRVDEVLYAFSFPGVDELLGREDCKDYLRWLGSSCGYNLRLHHDCGIMHGTIQADQGFMTNSHVANHLVGEEGTWMTDYHMAGELREKDLRKLEVFFLCHVMNPLPNAEAIARSHFSSENFPRFEFYELLLSSSPDALASLGAFPLETPKSELTEAFIEGVELGYYKRSVFEVESRLKREMLRKSLLLKGKIWEILGIPKKMQRGVEYFRLMLQSKKTEDCYKKLRDFLEGV
;
A
#
# COMPACT_ATOMS: atom_id res chain seq x y z
N MET A 1 10.14 18.19 15.58
CA MET A 1 8.84 17.63 15.13
C MET A 1 8.78 16.19 15.56
N GLU A 2 7.74 15.81 16.31
CA GLU A 2 7.52 14.42 16.73
C GLU A 2 7.15 13.54 15.52
N PHE A 3 7.48 12.26 15.55
CA PHE A 3 7.20 11.35 14.42
C PHE A 3 5.70 11.22 14.14
N GLU A 4 4.88 11.22 15.20
CA GLU A 4 3.42 11.24 15.10
C GLU A 4 2.93 12.46 14.29
N GLU A 5 3.48 13.65 14.54
CA GLU A 5 3.11 14.88 13.83
C GLU A 5 3.41 14.77 12.32
N ILE A 6 4.48 14.08 11.94
CA ILE A 6 4.82 13.82 10.53
C ILE A 6 3.76 12.92 9.89
N ILE A 7 3.34 11.85 10.57
CA ILE A 7 2.27 10.97 10.07
C ILE A 7 0.98 11.77 9.87
N LEU A 8 0.59 12.58 10.86
CA LEU A 8 -0.62 13.41 10.77
C LEU A 8 -0.57 14.41 9.61
N ARG A 9 0.62 14.93 9.26
CA ARG A 9 0.81 15.80 8.09
C ARG A 9 0.73 15.05 6.76
N LEU A 10 1.18 13.79 6.73
CA LEU A 10 1.11 12.94 5.53
C LEU A 10 -0.29 12.42 5.25
N ARG A 11 -1.16 12.36 6.25
CA ARG A 11 -2.52 11.84 6.12
C ARG A 11 -3.55 12.95 6.06
N GLY A 12 -4.35 12.95 4.99
CA GLY A 12 -5.55 13.80 4.94
C GLY A 12 -6.60 13.35 5.96
N ARG A 13 -7.40 14.28 6.47
CA ARG A 13 -8.56 13.93 7.31
C ARG A 13 -9.75 13.48 6.45
N THR A 14 -10.57 12.62 7.02
CA THR A 14 -11.87 12.21 6.46
C THR A 14 -12.90 12.03 7.57
N GLU A 15 -14.15 11.99 7.14
CA GLU A 15 -15.31 11.73 7.98
C GLU A 15 -15.73 10.28 7.79
N TYR A 16 -16.00 9.60 8.89
CA TYR A 16 -16.54 8.26 8.92
C TYR A 16 -17.74 8.21 9.87
N PHE A 17 -18.63 7.26 9.64
CA PHE A 17 -19.79 7.01 10.47
C PHE A 17 -19.63 5.69 11.20
N ARG A 18 -20.48 5.46 12.20
CA ARG A 18 -20.58 4.17 12.88
C ARG A 18 -21.96 3.60 12.60
N VAL A 19 -22.01 2.34 12.19
CA VAL A 19 -23.25 1.61 11.90
C VAL A 19 -23.28 0.32 12.69
N GLU A 20 -24.47 -0.26 12.87
CA GLU A 20 -24.63 -1.57 13.49
C GLU A 20 -24.03 -2.67 12.59
N GLY A 21 -23.38 -3.64 13.20
CA GLY A 21 -22.89 -4.83 12.53
C GLY A 21 -22.27 -5.85 13.50
N GLU A 22 -21.84 -6.99 12.99
CA GLU A 22 -21.21 -8.01 13.83
C GLU A 22 -19.71 -7.71 13.99
N THR A 23 -19.17 -7.95 15.19
CA THR A 23 -17.74 -7.80 15.49
C THR A 23 -17.16 -9.12 15.99
N LEU A 24 -16.11 -9.60 15.32
CA LEU A 24 -15.33 -10.78 15.68
C LEU A 24 -13.94 -10.34 16.13
N LEU A 25 -13.81 -10.04 17.43
CA LEU A 25 -12.62 -9.43 18.02
C LEU A 25 -11.73 -10.48 18.70
N LEU A 26 -10.47 -10.54 18.28
CA LEU A 26 -9.41 -11.29 18.96
C LEU A 26 -8.92 -10.54 20.21
N ASN A 27 -8.86 -9.20 20.11
CA ASN A 27 -8.47 -8.33 21.22
C ASN A 27 -9.49 -7.18 21.41
N PRO A 28 -10.59 -7.42 22.14
CA PRO A 28 -11.65 -6.43 22.32
C PRO A 28 -11.20 -5.13 22.99
N GLN A 29 -10.17 -5.17 23.84
CA GLN A 29 -9.68 -3.99 24.57
C GLN A 29 -8.98 -2.97 23.65
N LYS A 30 -8.49 -3.42 22.49
CA LYS A 30 -7.83 -2.57 21.48
C LYS A 30 -8.80 -2.05 20.42
N TYR A 31 -10.08 -2.41 20.51
CA TYR A 31 -11.12 -1.95 19.60
C TYR A 31 -11.73 -0.65 20.16
N PRO A 32 -11.51 0.51 19.50
CA PRO A 32 -11.89 1.81 20.07
C PRO A 32 -13.38 2.13 19.94
N PHE A 33 -14.17 1.24 19.35
CA PHE A 33 -15.60 1.42 19.13
C PHE A 33 -16.42 0.49 20.04
N GLY A 34 -17.73 0.75 20.14
CA GLY A 34 -18.63 -0.13 20.88
C GLY A 34 -18.71 -1.53 20.24
N ARG A 35 -18.91 -2.57 21.05
CA ARG A 35 -19.21 -3.90 20.52
C ARG A 35 -20.47 -3.82 19.66
N GLY A 36 -20.39 -4.31 18.43
CA GLY A 36 -21.49 -4.21 17.46
C GLY A 36 -21.55 -2.91 16.68
N GLU A 37 -20.62 -1.97 16.90
CA GLU A 37 -20.47 -0.77 16.07
C GLU A 37 -19.34 -0.99 15.07
N LEU A 38 -19.57 -0.70 13.80
CA LEU A 38 -18.56 -0.77 12.73
C LEU A 38 -18.32 0.60 12.12
N PRO A 39 -17.05 1.04 11.95
CA PRO A 39 -16.76 2.26 11.20
C PRO A 39 -17.11 2.08 9.72
N VAL A 40 -17.61 3.12 9.06
CA VAL A 40 -17.91 3.10 7.62
C VAL A 40 -17.59 4.44 6.94
N LEU A 41 -16.95 4.36 5.78
CA LEU A 41 -16.70 5.47 4.85
C LEU A 41 -17.75 5.42 3.73
N CYS A 42 -18.86 6.09 3.96
CA CYS A 42 -19.96 6.16 2.99
C CYS A 42 -20.64 7.54 3.03
N ASP A 43 -21.48 7.80 2.03
CA ASP A 43 -22.41 8.92 1.99
C ASP A 43 -23.63 8.58 2.85
N MET A 44 -23.84 9.34 3.94
CA MET A 44 -24.81 9.06 4.98
C MET A 44 -25.23 10.36 5.68
N GLU A 45 -26.50 10.45 6.08
CA GLU A 45 -26.99 11.50 6.98
C GLU A 45 -26.69 11.15 8.44
N GLY A 46 -26.28 12.13 9.24
CA GLY A 46 -25.98 11.95 10.65
C GLY A 46 -24.77 12.77 11.09
N GLU A 47 -24.34 12.58 12.34
CA GLU A 47 -23.15 13.22 12.87
C GLU A 47 -21.91 12.35 12.61
N PRO A 48 -20.99 12.77 11.72
CA PRO A 48 -19.79 12.00 11.43
C PRO A 48 -18.75 12.14 12.55
N SER A 49 -17.89 11.13 12.68
CA SER A 49 -16.64 11.22 13.41
C SER A 49 -15.48 11.51 12.44
N SER A 50 -14.36 12.03 12.95
CA SER A 50 -13.20 12.37 12.13
C SER A 50 -12.02 11.43 12.38
N ALA A 51 -11.35 11.01 11.31
CA ALA A 51 -10.14 10.19 11.35
C ALA A 51 -9.15 10.59 10.25
N TYR A 52 -7.97 9.97 10.25
CA TYR A 52 -6.97 10.16 9.20
C TYR A 52 -7.10 9.07 8.14
N ILE A 53 -6.99 9.45 6.87
CA ILE A 53 -7.09 8.52 5.74
C ILE A 53 -5.85 7.64 5.69
N SER A 54 -6.02 6.32 5.51
CA SER A 54 -4.94 5.39 5.17
C SER A 54 -5.33 4.55 3.96
N GLY A 55 -4.59 4.70 2.85
CA GLY A 55 -4.99 4.19 1.54
C GLY A 55 -6.34 4.76 1.08
N ASN A 56 -7.02 4.06 0.17
CA ASN A 56 -8.26 4.54 -0.44
C ASN A 56 -9.54 3.98 0.20
N ARG A 57 -9.41 3.14 1.24
CA ARG A 57 -10.54 2.43 1.88
C ARG A 57 -10.34 2.16 3.37
N SER A 58 -9.46 2.92 4.02
CA SER A 58 -9.12 2.71 5.43
C SER A 58 -8.96 4.03 6.16
N ILE A 59 -9.10 3.98 7.48
CA ILE A 59 -8.76 5.06 8.38
C ILE A 59 -7.76 4.60 9.43
N ILE A 60 -7.06 5.56 10.03
CA ILE A 60 -6.25 5.36 11.23
C ILE A 60 -6.64 6.35 12.34
N LEU A 61 -6.46 5.90 13.57
CA LEU A 61 -6.63 6.65 14.81
C LEU A 61 -5.40 6.42 15.71
N PRO A 62 -4.87 7.46 16.38
CA PRO A 62 -3.83 7.28 17.40
C PRO A 62 -4.34 6.40 18.55
N GLU A 63 -3.53 5.44 19.00
CA GLU A 63 -3.88 4.47 20.04
C GLU A 63 -2.64 4.12 20.88
N GLY A 64 -2.43 4.80 22.02
CA GLY A 64 -1.39 4.43 22.98
C GLY A 64 0.05 4.40 22.42
N GLY A 65 0.40 5.32 21.52
CA GLY A 65 1.70 5.34 20.82
C GLY A 65 1.79 4.42 19.60
N LEU A 66 0.69 3.72 19.27
CA LEU A 66 0.50 2.95 18.05
C LEU A 66 -0.65 3.58 17.23
N TRP A 67 -0.99 2.93 16.12
CA TRP A 67 -2.09 3.35 15.24
C TRP A 67 -3.12 2.26 15.11
N PHE A 68 -4.32 2.51 15.61
CA PHE A 68 -5.48 1.71 15.24
C PHE A 68 -5.80 1.93 13.77
N LYS A 69 -6.04 0.86 13.02
CA LYS A 69 -6.41 0.90 11.62
C LYS A 69 -7.64 0.07 11.35
N ALA A 70 -8.62 0.68 10.68
CA ALA A 70 -9.79 0.00 10.15
C ALA A 70 -9.72 -0.02 8.62
N LYS A 71 -9.62 -1.22 8.04
CA LYS A 71 -9.37 -1.48 6.62
C LYS A 71 -10.62 -1.98 5.92
N ALA A 72 -10.79 -1.56 4.67
CA ALA A 72 -11.90 -1.94 3.80
C ALA A 72 -13.27 -1.59 4.41
N ILE A 73 -13.37 -0.34 4.87
CA ILE A 73 -14.58 0.19 5.52
C ILE A 73 -15.42 1.07 4.58
N GLY A 74 -15.16 1.06 3.27
CA GLY A 74 -15.85 1.87 2.28
C GLY A 74 -14.89 2.75 1.47
N ILE A 75 -15.38 3.89 0.97
CA ILE A 75 -14.58 4.83 0.16
C ILE A 75 -14.80 6.25 0.70
N PRO A 76 -13.72 7.01 0.99
CA PRO A 76 -13.84 8.31 1.66
C PRO A 76 -14.37 9.43 0.76
N PHE A 77 -14.19 9.35 -0.56
CA PHE A 77 -14.53 10.44 -1.49
C PHE A 77 -14.81 9.97 -2.91
N GLY A 78 -15.45 10.84 -3.70
CA GLY A 78 -15.71 10.65 -5.12
C GLY A 78 -17.06 10.02 -5.43
N ILE A 79 -17.39 9.95 -6.72
CA ILE A 79 -18.70 9.51 -7.22
C ILE A 79 -19.01 8.03 -6.93
N SER A 80 -17.98 7.22 -6.67
CA SER A 80 -18.10 5.79 -6.37
C SER A 80 -18.17 5.49 -4.88
N ARG A 81 -18.37 6.52 -4.05
CA ARG A 81 -18.58 6.36 -2.61
C ARG A 81 -19.83 5.50 -2.36
N PRO A 82 -19.73 4.43 -1.53
CA PRO A 82 -20.89 3.71 -1.03
C PRO A 82 -21.84 4.67 -0.31
N PHE A 83 -23.10 4.30 -0.14
CA PHE A 83 -24.05 5.13 0.60
C PHE A 83 -24.91 4.28 1.55
N TYR A 84 -25.32 4.88 2.66
CA TYR A 84 -26.10 4.22 3.69
C TYR A 84 -27.47 4.88 3.82
N ARG A 85 -28.53 4.08 3.75
CA ARG A 85 -29.91 4.55 3.84
C ARG A 85 -30.83 3.45 4.36
N ASP A 86 -31.73 3.81 5.29
CA ASP A 86 -32.75 2.91 5.83
C ASP A 86 -32.20 1.57 6.36
N GLY A 87 -31.06 1.61 7.07
CA GLY A 87 -30.41 0.41 7.60
C GLY A 87 -29.64 -0.43 6.58
N LYS A 88 -29.49 0.06 5.34
CA LYS A 88 -28.89 -0.66 4.22
C LYS A 88 -27.69 0.08 3.69
N LEU A 89 -26.60 -0.65 3.47
CA LEU A 89 -25.39 -0.15 2.82
C LEU A 89 -25.42 -0.53 1.35
N PHE A 90 -25.26 0.44 0.45
CA PHE A 90 -25.28 0.21 -0.99
C PHE A 90 -23.90 0.39 -1.60
N SER A 91 -23.46 -0.59 -2.39
CA SER A 91 -22.16 -0.56 -3.06
C SER A 91 -22.18 -1.33 -4.39
N TYR A 92 -21.02 -1.63 -4.95
CA TYR A 92 -20.86 -2.22 -6.27
C TYR A 92 -20.08 -3.52 -6.18
N PHE A 93 -20.50 -4.52 -6.94
CA PHE A 93 -19.80 -5.79 -7.07
C PHE A 93 -19.10 -5.83 -8.43
N LEU A 94 -17.78 -6.01 -8.43
CA LEU A 94 -16.99 -6.06 -9.67
C LEU A 94 -16.70 -7.51 -10.04
N SER A 95 -17.37 -8.03 -11.07
CA SER A 95 -17.37 -9.46 -11.41
C SER A 95 -16.14 -9.94 -12.17
N GLU A 96 -15.44 -9.05 -12.86
CA GLU A 96 -14.20 -9.31 -13.61
C GLU A 96 -12.99 -8.63 -12.95
N ALA A 97 -13.10 -8.21 -11.69
CA ALA A 97 -11.99 -7.65 -10.92
C ALA A 97 -11.67 -8.52 -9.70
N ASN A 98 -10.47 -9.08 -9.70
CA ASN A 98 -9.97 -9.89 -8.58
C ASN A 98 -9.02 -9.07 -7.69
N ILE A 99 -9.12 -9.28 -6.38
CA ILE A 99 -8.06 -8.94 -5.42
C ILE A 99 -7.68 -10.24 -4.72
N GLY A 100 -6.45 -10.72 -4.92
CA GLY A 100 -6.07 -12.05 -4.48
C GLY A 100 -6.95 -13.14 -5.08
N SER A 101 -7.53 -13.98 -4.22
CA SER A 101 -8.42 -15.08 -4.60
C SER A 101 -9.91 -14.70 -4.69
N GLY A 102 -10.27 -13.43 -4.45
CA GLY A 102 -11.65 -13.01 -4.22
C GLY A 102 -12.23 -12.07 -5.29
N ARG A 103 -13.56 -12.02 -5.31
CA ARG A 103 -14.37 -11.08 -6.10
C ARG A 103 -14.52 -9.76 -5.33
N LEU A 104 -14.41 -8.63 -6.00
CA LEU A 104 -14.29 -7.32 -5.35
C LEU A 104 -15.65 -6.68 -5.02
N ILE A 105 -15.94 -6.48 -3.72
CA ILE A 105 -16.97 -5.55 -3.25
C ILE A 105 -16.33 -4.16 -3.14
N TRP A 106 -16.79 -3.19 -3.92
CA TRP A 106 -16.18 -1.86 -3.97
C TRP A 106 -16.18 -1.17 -2.59
N GLY A 107 -14.99 -0.82 -2.09
CA GLY A 107 -14.80 -0.21 -0.78
C GLY A 107 -14.67 -1.19 0.39
N PHE A 108 -15.07 -2.45 0.24
CA PHE A 108 -15.12 -3.43 1.32
C PHE A 108 -14.30 -4.68 0.98
N SER A 109 -14.13 -5.57 1.97
CA SER A 109 -13.64 -6.93 1.74
C SER A 109 -14.83 -7.89 1.70
N THR A 110 -14.65 -9.05 1.07
CA THR A 110 -15.54 -10.19 1.35
C THR A 110 -15.21 -10.79 2.71
N VAL A 111 -16.17 -11.48 3.33
CA VAL A 111 -15.95 -12.19 4.60
C VAL A 111 -14.75 -13.15 4.50
N LYS A 112 -14.70 -13.95 3.43
CA LYS A 112 -13.60 -14.91 3.18
C LYS A 112 -12.22 -14.24 3.07
N GLU A 113 -12.13 -13.09 2.40
CA GLU A 113 -10.86 -12.33 2.32
C GLU A 113 -10.44 -11.81 3.68
N ALA A 114 -11.39 -11.28 4.46
CA ALA A 114 -11.13 -10.77 5.80
C ALA A 114 -10.68 -11.89 6.76
N GLU A 115 -11.34 -13.05 6.71
CA GLU A 115 -10.94 -14.23 7.47
C GLU A 115 -9.54 -14.72 7.08
N ASN A 116 -9.22 -14.75 5.77
CA ASN A 116 -7.90 -15.15 5.30
C ASN A 116 -6.82 -14.19 5.79
N GLU A 117 -7.03 -12.88 5.64
CA GLU A 117 -6.08 -11.87 6.12
C GLU A 117 -5.89 -11.98 7.64
N LEU A 118 -6.97 -12.07 8.41
CA LEU A 118 -6.92 -12.19 9.86
C LEU A 118 -6.18 -13.46 10.31
N ARG A 119 -6.42 -14.60 9.63
CA ARG A 119 -5.74 -15.86 9.89
C ARG A 119 -4.23 -15.73 9.72
N TRP A 120 -3.77 -15.11 8.64
CA TRP A 120 -2.34 -14.97 8.34
C TRP A 120 -1.66 -13.93 9.23
N MET A 121 -2.35 -12.83 9.56
CA MET A 121 -1.87 -11.87 10.57
C MET A 121 -1.66 -12.56 11.92
N ARG A 122 -2.62 -13.38 12.35
CA ARG A 122 -2.53 -14.14 13.62
C ARG A 122 -1.33 -15.10 13.58
N ARG A 123 -1.20 -15.88 12.51
CA ARG A 123 -0.07 -16.81 12.36
C ARG A 123 1.28 -16.10 12.34
N ALA A 124 1.40 -14.97 11.66
CA ALA A 124 2.63 -14.19 11.65
C ALA A 124 2.99 -13.69 13.06
N LYS A 125 2.00 -13.24 13.83
CA LYS A 125 2.19 -12.84 15.23
C LYS A 125 2.55 -13.99 16.16
N GLU A 126 1.90 -15.14 16.03
CA GLU A 126 2.23 -16.36 16.79
C GLU A 126 3.69 -16.81 16.56
N MET A 127 4.27 -16.47 15.41
CA MET A 127 5.66 -16.75 15.03
C MET A 127 6.62 -15.59 15.35
N GLU A 128 6.17 -14.57 16.06
CA GLU A 128 6.95 -13.37 16.43
C GLU A 128 7.57 -12.64 15.22
N LEU A 129 6.93 -12.75 14.06
CA LEU A 129 7.40 -12.10 12.85
C LEU A 129 7.15 -10.58 12.92
N PRO A 130 7.98 -9.77 12.22
CA PRO A 130 7.77 -8.34 12.10
C PRO A 130 6.52 -8.06 11.25
N SER A 131 5.36 -8.01 11.92
CA SER A 131 4.04 -7.87 11.32
C SER A 131 3.13 -6.96 12.14
N THR A 132 2.00 -6.55 11.55
CA THR A 132 0.93 -5.80 12.23
C THR A 132 0.14 -6.68 13.19
N GLU A 133 -0.39 -6.09 14.26
CA GLU A 133 -1.14 -6.85 15.29
C GLU A 133 -2.63 -6.94 14.93
N PRO A 134 -3.19 -8.15 14.79
CA PRO A 134 -4.61 -8.30 14.49
C PRO A 134 -5.47 -7.98 15.73
N ILE A 135 -6.47 -7.13 15.55
CA ILE A 135 -7.50 -6.85 16.57
C ILE A 135 -8.73 -7.71 16.30
N GLY A 136 -9.14 -7.85 15.04
CA GLY A 136 -10.33 -8.60 14.66
C GLY A 136 -10.87 -8.19 13.29
N MET A 137 -12.13 -8.53 13.04
CA MET A 137 -12.87 -8.12 11.84
C MET A 137 -14.31 -7.73 12.18
N GLY A 138 -14.94 -7.00 11.28
CA GLY A 138 -16.35 -6.64 11.33
C GLY A 138 -17.11 -7.16 10.12
N ILE A 139 -18.38 -7.49 10.28
CA ILE A 139 -19.26 -7.98 9.21
C ILE A 139 -20.46 -7.04 9.07
N TYR A 140 -20.63 -6.50 7.87
CA TYR A 140 -21.82 -5.76 7.46
C TYR A 140 -22.82 -6.75 6.82
N GLU A 141 -23.92 -7.02 7.51
CA GLU A 141 -24.92 -8.00 7.06
C GLU A 141 -25.85 -7.47 5.95
N ASN A 142 -26.15 -6.17 5.97
CA ASN A 142 -27.16 -5.55 5.09
C ASN A 142 -26.53 -4.75 3.94
N VAL A 143 -25.64 -5.38 3.18
CA VAL A 143 -25.01 -4.77 2.00
C VAL A 143 -25.77 -5.15 0.73
N PHE A 144 -26.13 -4.17 -0.07
CA PHE A 144 -26.85 -4.33 -1.33
C PHE A 144 -25.95 -3.88 -2.48
N VAL A 145 -25.72 -4.78 -3.42
CA VAL A 145 -24.79 -4.51 -4.54
C VAL A 145 -25.48 -4.66 -5.88
N ILE A 146 -25.13 -3.77 -6.81
CA ILE A 146 -25.35 -3.97 -8.24
C ILE A 146 -24.05 -4.46 -8.89
N GLU A 147 -24.19 -5.29 -9.91
CA GLU A 147 -23.05 -5.89 -10.60
C GLU A 147 -22.57 -5.03 -11.78
N LEU A 148 -21.26 -4.88 -11.86
CA LEU A 148 -20.52 -4.23 -12.93
C LEU A 148 -19.28 -5.09 -13.20
N LYS A 149 -18.69 -5.05 -14.39
CA LYS A 149 -17.53 -5.90 -14.72
C LYS A 149 -16.28 -5.47 -13.98
N ASN A 150 -15.92 -4.19 -14.09
CA ASN A 150 -14.64 -3.69 -13.62
C ASN A 150 -14.69 -2.20 -13.26
N ARG A 151 -13.54 -1.67 -12.80
CA ARG A 151 -13.41 -0.27 -12.37
C ARG A 151 -13.76 0.72 -13.49
N LYS A 152 -13.34 0.44 -14.73
CA LYS A 152 -13.60 1.32 -15.88
C LYS A 152 -15.09 1.45 -16.14
N GLU A 153 -15.82 0.34 -16.10
CA GLU A 153 -17.27 0.34 -16.24
C GLU A 153 -17.96 1.08 -15.09
N LEU A 154 -17.54 0.82 -13.83
CA LEU A 154 -18.06 1.53 -12.66
C LEU A 154 -17.98 3.04 -12.82
N PHE A 155 -16.79 3.58 -13.11
CA PHE A 155 -16.64 5.02 -13.26
C PHE A 155 -17.34 5.56 -14.51
N SER A 156 -17.37 4.82 -15.62
CA SER A 156 -18.11 5.23 -16.82
C SER A 156 -19.63 5.30 -16.56
N TYR A 157 -20.16 4.33 -15.81
CA TYR A 157 -21.58 4.27 -15.45
C TYR A 157 -21.94 5.42 -14.51
N LEU A 158 -21.18 5.60 -13.43
CA LEU A 158 -21.48 6.62 -12.42
C LEU A 158 -21.34 8.05 -12.95
N ASN A 159 -20.43 8.32 -13.89
CA ASN A 159 -20.32 9.63 -14.52
C ASN A 159 -21.52 10.01 -15.40
N ARG A 160 -22.34 9.02 -15.80
CA ARG A 160 -23.49 9.23 -16.72
C ARG A 160 -24.84 9.01 -16.04
N THR A 161 -24.86 8.66 -14.76
CA THR A 161 -26.07 8.25 -14.05
C THR A 161 -26.32 9.22 -12.90
N SER A 162 -27.53 9.79 -12.85
CA SER A 162 -27.95 10.62 -11.71
C SER A 162 -28.17 9.77 -10.46
N ARG A 163 -28.22 10.40 -9.29
CA ARG A 163 -28.45 9.69 -8.03
C ARG A 163 -29.81 8.99 -8.02
N GLU A 164 -30.83 9.60 -8.60
CA GLU A 164 -32.19 9.06 -8.68
C GLU A 164 -32.23 7.78 -9.52
N LEU A 165 -31.62 7.80 -10.71
CA LEU A 165 -31.54 6.61 -11.58
C LEU A 165 -30.70 5.49 -10.96
N LEU A 166 -29.63 5.86 -10.23
CA LEU A 166 -28.83 4.90 -9.48
C LEU A 166 -29.68 4.22 -8.40
N MET A 167 -30.47 4.98 -7.64
CA MET A 167 -31.36 4.44 -6.61
C MET A 167 -32.46 3.54 -7.18
N GLU A 168 -33.04 3.92 -8.33
CA GLU A 168 -34.01 3.08 -9.03
C GLU A 168 -33.39 1.74 -9.42
N ARG A 169 -32.17 1.76 -9.97
CA ARG A 169 -31.45 0.55 -10.32
C ARG A 169 -31.16 -0.33 -9.11
N PHE A 170 -30.68 0.24 -8.00
CA PHE A 170 -30.50 -0.53 -6.76
C PHE A 170 -31.82 -1.17 -6.29
N SER A 171 -32.94 -0.44 -6.39
CA SER A 171 -34.25 -0.96 -6.00
C SER A 171 -34.72 -2.13 -6.85
N ARG A 172 -34.36 -2.16 -8.14
CA ARG A 172 -34.76 -3.20 -9.11
C ARG A 172 -33.80 -4.38 -9.18
N GLU A 173 -32.49 -4.14 -9.12
CA GLU A 173 -31.45 -5.08 -9.55
C GLU A 173 -30.48 -5.46 -8.42
N SER A 174 -30.54 -4.82 -7.25
CA SER A 174 -29.57 -5.13 -6.21
C SER A 174 -29.78 -6.52 -5.62
N ARG A 175 -28.67 -7.15 -5.24
CA ARG A 175 -28.67 -8.37 -4.44
C ARG A 175 -28.05 -8.11 -3.08
N LYS A 176 -28.62 -8.72 -2.05
CA LYS A 176 -28.05 -8.70 -0.70
C LYS A 176 -26.79 -9.57 -0.66
N VAL A 177 -25.75 -9.07 -0.03
CA VAL A 177 -24.48 -9.75 0.25
C VAL A 177 -23.98 -9.36 1.64
N GLU A 178 -23.08 -10.15 2.18
CA GLU A 178 -22.27 -9.76 3.34
C GLU A 178 -20.97 -9.12 2.85
N ALA A 179 -20.52 -8.09 3.55
CA ALA A 179 -19.20 -7.52 3.38
C ALA A 179 -18.48 -7.49 4.72
N ALA A 180 -17.16 -7.33 4.70
CA ALA A 180 -16.34 -7.31 5.90
C ALA A 180 -15.30 -6.21 5.87
N CYS A 181 -14.84 -5.85 7.05
CA CYS A 181 -13.69 -4.99 7.30
C CYS A 181 -12.74 -5.63 8.31
N LEU A 182 -11.50 -5.14 8.38
CA LEU A 182 -10.45 -5.65 9.26
C LEU A 182 -9.95 -4.57 10.21
N PHE A 183 -9.55 -4.98 11.41
CA PHE A 183 -9.00 -4.12 12.44
C PHE A 183 -7.61 -4.60 12.86
N CYS A 184 -6.65 -3.69 12.92
CA CYS A 184 -5.31 -3.99 13.40
C CYS A 184 -4.68 -2.80 14.12
N LEU A 185 -3.65 -3.08 14.92
CA LEU A 185 -2.68 -2.08 15.36
C LEU A 185 -1.45 -2.12 14.46
N GLU A 186 -1.03 -0.94 14.01
CA GLU A 186 0.22 -0.74 13.28
C GLU A 186 1.17 0.14 14.11
N PRO A 187 2.48 -0.15 14.16
CA PRO A 187 3.46 0.70 14.83
C PRO A 187 3.66 2.06 14.15
N THR A 188 3.25 2.16 12.90
CA THR A 188 3.32 3.32 12.02
C THR A 188 2.34 3.07 10.88
N ASP A 189 1.82 4.10 10.23
CA ASP A 189 1.08 3.95 8.98
C ASP A 189 1.95 4.27 7.74
N VAL A 190 3.20 4.73 7.95
CA VAL A 190 4.13 5.09 6.87
C VAL A 190 4.58 3.84 6.12
N ARG A 191 4.44 3.86 4.80
CA ARG A 191 4.90 2.77 3.92
C ARG A 191 6.29 3.06 3.36
N VAL A 192 7.04 2.01 3.05
CA VAL A 192 8.39 2.13 2.49
C VAL A 192 8.36 2.87 1.15
N ASP A 193 7.39 2.61 0.28
CA ASP A 193 7.26 3.34 -1.00
C ASP A 193 7.08 4.87 -0.80
N GLU A 194 6.42 5.29 0.27
CA GLU A 194 6.26 6.71 0.59
C GLU A 194 7.58 7.40 0.92
N VAL A 195 8.50 6.69 1.56
CA VAL A 195 9.87 7.16 1.83
C VAL A 195 10.65 7.24 0.52
N LEU A 196 10.53 6.22 -0.34
CA LEU A 196 11.28 6.13 -1.59
C LEU A 196 10.96 7.26 -2.59
N TYR A 197 9.75 7.84 -2.58
CA TYR A 197 9.43 8.98 -3.46
C TYR A 197 10.37 10.18 -3.28
N ALA A 198 10.88 10.41 -2.07
CA ALA A 198 11.84 11.49 -1.85
C ALA A 198 13.15 11.22 -2.59
N PHE A 199 13.65 9.98 -2.51
CA PHE A 199 14.88 9.53 -3.16
C PHE A 199 14.77 9.43 -4.69
N SER A 200 13.55 9.34 -5.22
CA SER A 200 13.30 9.43 -6.66
C SER A 200 13.46 10.86 -7.23
N PHE A 201 13.45 11.88 -6.37
CA PHE A 201 13.50 13.27 -6.82
C PHE A 201 14.93 13.68 -7.23
N PRO A 202 15.12 14.36 -8.38
CA PRO A 202 16.46 14.75 -8.82
C PRO A 202 17.19 15.69 -7.85
N GLY A 203 18.46 15.36 -7.52
CA GLY A 203 19.34 16.17 -6.67
C GLY A 203 19.14 15.95 -5.17
N VAL A 204 18.22 15.08 -4.75
CA VAL A 204 17.98 14.82 -3.32
C VAL A 204 19.19 14.24 -2.59
N ASP A 205 20.05 13.50 -3.30
CA ASP A 205 21.31 12.96 -2.79
C ASP A 205 22.33 14.06 -2.46
N GLU A 206 22.30 15.18 -3.17
CA GLU A 206 23.10 16.35 -2.84
C GLU A 206 22.58 17.08 -1.59
N LEU A 207 21.26 17.09 -1.39
CA LEU A 207 20.62 17.75 -0.24
C LEU A 207 20.78 16.98 1.06
N LEU A 208 20.72 15.65 0.98
CA LEU A 208 20.75 14.76 2.15
C LEU A 208 22.13 14.13 2.40
N GLY A 209 23.08 14.28 1.47
CA GLY A 209 24.35 13.57 1.50
C GLY A 209 24.25 12.21 0.82
N ARG A 210 25.05 11.99 -0.22
CA ARG A 210 24.93 10.81 -1.08
C ARG A 210 25.19 9.50 -0.35
N GLU A 211 26.25 9.41 0.44
CA GLU A 211 26.59 8.18 1.17
C GLU A 211 25.55 7.89 2.27
N ASP A 212 25.09 8.92 2.99
CA ASP A 212 23.99 8.80 3.96
C ASP A 212 22.70 8.27 3.31
N CYS A 213 22.38 8.73 2.08
CA CYS A 213 21.27 8.18 1.30
C CYS A 213 21.47 6.70 0.97
N LYS A 214 22.66 6.32 0.49
CA LYS A 214 22.98 4.94 0.11
C LYS A 214 22.92 4.00 1.32
N ASP A 215 23.52 4.40 2.43
CA ASP A 215 23.54 3.61 3.66
C ASP A 215 22.14 3.45 4.25
N TYR A 216 21.33 4.51 4.23
CA TYR A 216 19.93 4.44 4.64
C TYR A 216 19.11 3.52 3.71
N LEU A 217 19.29 3.62 2.39
CA LEU A 217 18.58 2.77 1.42
C LEU A 217 19.00 1.30 1.51
N ARG A 218 20.29 1.01 1.78
CA ARG A 218 20.77 -0.35 2.08
C ARG A 218 20.15 -0.91 3.34
N TRP A 219 20.09 -0.13 4.42
CA TRP A 219 19.39 -0.52 5.65
C TRP A 219 17.91 -0.80 5.38
N LEU A 220 17.24 0.10 4.66
CA LEU A 220 15.80 -0.02 4.38
C LEU A 220 15.50 -1.25 3.51
N GLY A 221 16.26 -1.43 2.43
CA GLY A 221 16.17 -2.58 1.54
C GLY A 221 16.44 -3.90 2.28
N SER A 222 17.55 -3.97 3.03
CA SER A 222 17.91 -5.18 3.78
C SER A 222 16.92 -5.52 4.89
N SER A 223 16.34 -4.53 5.56
CA SER A 223 15.26 -4.76 6.51
C SER A 223 14.01 -5.35 5.83
N CYS A 224 13.64 -4.85 4.64
CA CYS A 224 12.51 -5.40 3.88
C CYS A 224 12.78 -6.83 3.41
N GLY A 225 13.95 -7.08 2.81
CA GLY A 225 14.36 -8.41 2.36
C GLY A 225 14.46 -9.42 3.51
N TYR A 226 14.98 -8.99 4.66
CA TYR A 226 15.07 -9.82 5.86
C TYR A 226 13.68 -10.19 6.40
N ASN A 227 12.77 -9.22 6.50
CA ASN A 227 11.39 -9.49 6.93
C ASN A 227 10.69 -10.51 6.02
N LEU A 228 10.82 -10.36 4.70
CA LEU A 228 10.27 -11.31 3.74
C LEU A 228 10.89 -12.70 3.91
N ARG A 229 12.21 -12.77 4.14
CA ARG A 229 12.91 -14.03 4.39
C ARG A 229 12.40 -14.74 5.65
N LEU A 230 12.20 -14.02 6.75
CA LEU A 230 11.65 -14.59 7.98
C LEU A 230 10.27 -15.24 7.74
N HIS A 231 9.40 -14.57 6.99
CA HIS A 231 8.10 -15.13 6.61
C HIS A 231 8.24 -16.42 5.80
N HIS A 232 9.14 -16.44 4.82
CA HIS A 232 9.38 -17.64 3.99
C HIS A 232 9.97 -18.80 4.79
N ASP A 233 10.85 -18.51 5.75
CA ASP A 233 11.44 -19.51 6.63
C ASP A 233 10.37 -20.14 7.54
N CYS A 234 9.34 -19.37 7.91
CA CYS A 234 8.14 -19.82 8.63
C CYS A 234 7.06 -20.47 7.74
N GLY A 235 7.35 -20.68 6.45
CA GLY A 235 6.43 -21.32 5.50
C GLY A 235 5.25 -20.44 5.08
N ILE A 236 5.36 -19.12 5.21
CA ILE A 236 4.37 -18.15 4.79
C ILE A 236 4.79 -17.55 3.45
N MET A 237 3.91 -17.60 2.45
CA MET A 237 4.03 -16.78 1.25
C MET A 237 3.26 -15.48 1.45
N HIS A 238 3.86 -14.31 1.20
CA HIS A 238 3.21 -13.05 1.53
C HIS A 238 2.06 -12.71 0.57
N GLY A 239 2.21 -13.02 -0.72
CA GLY A 239 1.04 -13.03 -1.60
C GLY A 239 1.33 -12.90 -3.07
N THR A 240 2.17 -13.78 -3.63
CA THR A 240 2.39 -13.91 -5.07
C THR A 240 1.67 -15.13 -5.61
N ILE A 241 0.73 -14.91 -6.53
CA ILE A 241 -0.06 -15.95 -7.18
C ILE A 241 -0.01 -15.78 -8.70
N GLN A 242 -0.08 -16.91 -9.41
CA GLN A 242 -0.28 -16.90 -10.86
C GLN A 242 -1.72 -16.49 -11.17
N ALA A 243 -1.88 -15.57 -12.12
CA ALA A 243 -3.16 -15.10 -12.66
C ALA A 243 -3.19 -15.30 -14.17
N ASP A 244 -4.37 -15.21 -14.80
CA ASP A 244 -4.61 -15.56 -16.20
C ASP A 244 -3.64 -14.91 -17.21
N GLN A 245 -3.12 -13.72 -16.91
CA GLN A 245 -2.20 -12.95 -17.77
C GLN A 245 -0.86 -12.59 -17.09
N GLY A 246 -0.46 -13.30 -16.04
CA GLY A 246 0.81 -13.05 -15.35
C GLY A 246 0.77 -13.36 -13.87
N PHE A 247 1.18 -12.39 -13.04
CA PHE A 247 1.23 -12.54 -11.59
C PHE A 247 0.49 -11.41 -10.91
N MET A 248 -0.20 -11.76 -9.84
CA MET A 248 -0.65 -10.79 -8.84
C MET A 248 0.23 -10.95 -7.62
N THR A 249 0.74 -9.84 -7.08
CA THR A 249 1.67 -9.88 -5.96
C THR A 249 1.36 -8.82 -4.92
N ASN A 250 1.38 -9.20 -3.65
CA ASN A 250 1.50 -8.30 -2.50
C ASN A 250 2.94 -8.12 -2.02
N SER A 251 3.91 -8.84 -2.60
CA SER A 251 5.32 -8.73 -2.24
C SER A 251 5.93 -7.52 -2.92
N HIS A 252 5.63 -6.33 -2.38
CA HIS A 252 6.10 -5.06 -2.88
C HIS A 252 6.32 -4.07 -1.74
N VAL A 253 7.21 -3.09 -1.93
CA VAL A 253 7.61 -2.11 -0.90
C VAL A 253 6.44 -1.40 -0.23
N ALA A 254 5.34 -1.19 -0.96
CA ALA A 254 4.15 -0.54 -0.41
C ALA A 254 3.37 -1.38 0.63
N ASN A 255 3.75 -2.64 0.86
CA ASN A 255 3.24 -3.52 1.91
C ASN A 255 4.24 -3.74 3.06
N HIS A 256 5.30 -2.93 3.09
CA HIS A 256 6.19 -2.78 4.24
C HIS A 256 5.91 -1.43 4.90
N LEU A 257 5.74 -1.46 6.23
CA LEU A 257 5.67 -0.31 7.11
C LEU A 257 7.08 0.05 7.57
N VAL A 258 7.35 1.34 7.79
CA VAL A 258 8.62 1.83 8.32
C VAL A 258 8.40 2.86 9.41
N GLY A 259 9.13 2.68 10.50
CA GLY A 259 9.14 3.58 11.66
C GLY A 259 10.57 3.83 12.11
N GLU A 260 10.72 4.61 13.18
CA GLU A 260 12.04 4.98 13.71
C GLU A 260 12.87 3.78 14.17
N GLU A 261 12.20 2.71 14.60
CA GLU A 261 12.82 1.55 15.24
C GLU A 261 12.89 0.32 14.33
N GLY A 262 12.31 0.35 13.12
CA GLY A 262 12.33 -0.81 12.23
C GLY A 262 11.31 -0.80 11.10
N THR A 263 11.10 -1.98 10.52
CA THR A 263 10.14 -2.22 9.44
C THR A 263 9.27 -3.43 9.74
N TRP A 264 8.05 -3.45 9.21
CA TRP A 264 7.07 -4.52 9.43
C TRP A 264 6.30 -4.84 8.15
N MET A 265 5.87 -6.09 7.99
CA MET A 265 5.00 -6.50 6.88
C MET A 265 3.51 -6.34 7.24
N THR A 266 2.69 -6.04 6.25
CA THR A 266 1.23 -5.86 6.39
C THR A 266 0.52 -6.36 5.11
N ASP A 267 -0.80 -6.24 5.07
CA ASP A 267 -1.64 -6.63 3.91
C ASP A 267 -1.57 -8.13 3.53
N TYR A 268 -1.98 -9.00 4.46
CA TYR A 268 -1.93 -10.47 4.32
C TYR A 268 -3.13 -11.09 3.57
N HIS A 269 -3.97 -10.28 2.90
CA HIS A 269 -5.16 -10.81 2.21
C HIS A 269 -4.84 -11.80 1.08
N MET A 270 -3.64 -11.72 0.48
CA MET A 270 -3.14 -12.69 -0.51
C MET A 270 -2.20 -13.74 0.08
N ALA A 271 -1.92 -13.67 1.39
CA ALA A 271 -0.97 -14.59 2.00
C ALA A 271 -1.49 -16.03 1.96
N GLY A 272 -0.54 -16.96 1.93
CA GLY A 272 -0.80 -18.36 1.72
C GLY A 272 0.31 -19.24 2.28
N GLU A 273 0.07 -20.55 2.26
CA GLU A 273 1.11 -21.53 2.57
C GLU A 273 2.15 -21.53 1.47
N LEU A 274 3.41 -21.57 1.87
CA LEU A 274 4.52 -21.62 0.94
C LEU A 274 4.73 -23.03 0.39
N ARG A 275 4.18 -23.29 -0.80
CA ARG A 275 4.22 -24.62 -1.45
C ARG A 275 5.34 -24.74 -2.48
N GLU A 276 5.64 -23.66 -3.19
CA GLU A 276 6.59 -23.64 -4.30
C GLU A 276 7.82 -22.79 -3.97
N LYS A 277 9.01 -23.38 -4.09
CA LYS A 277 10.27 -22.67 -3.79
C LYS A 277 10.58 -21.58 -4.80
N ASP A 278 10.17 -21.74 -6.06
CA ASP A 278 10.46 -20.78 -7.12
C ASP A 278 9.69 -19.47 -6.96
N LEU A 279 8.47 -19.51 -6.41
CA LEU A 279 7.69 -18.31 -6.09
C LEU A 279 8.38 -17.41 -5.06
N ARG A 280 9.21 -17.99 -4.18
CA ARG A 280 9.95 -17.22 -3.16
C ARG A 280 10.91 -16.21 -3.76
N LYS A 281 11.59 -16.61 -4.84
CA LYS A 281 12.53 -15.74 -5.56
C LYS A 281 11.76 -14.67 -6.34
N LEU A 282 10.59 -15.04 -6.87
CA LEU A 282 9.71 -14.11 -7.57
C LEU A 282 9.16 -13.01 -6.62
N GLU A 283 8.82 -13.36 -5.37
CA GLU A 283 8.45 -12.35 -4.34
C GLU A 283 9.58 -11.35 -4.07
N VAL A 284 10.84 -11.81 -4.07
CA VAL A 284 12.01 -10.93 -3.89
C VAL A 284 12.18 -10.03 -5.10
N PHE A 285 12.05 -10.58 -6.32
CA PHE A 285 12.10 -9.79 -7.54
C PHE A 285 11.00 -8.71 -7.54
N PHE A 286 9.76 -9.06 -7.19
CA PHE A 286 8.66 -8.10 -7.08
C PHE A 286 8.90 -7.06 -5.98
N LEU A 287 9.48 -7.44 -4.85
CA LEU A 287 9.84 -6.51 -3.78
C LEU A 287 10.77 -5.41 -4.28
N CYS A 288 11.70 -5.74 -5.19
CA CYS A 288 12.67 -4.77 -5.71
C CYS A 288 12.06 -3.69 -6.63
N HIS A 289 10.95 -3.95 -7.35
CA HIS A 289 10.49 -3.04 -8.39
C HIS A 289 8.99 -2.71 -8.39
N VAL A 290 8.12 -3.60 -7.90
CA VAL A 290 6.68 -3.34 -7.90
C VAL A 290 6.38 -2.22 -6.91
N MET A 291 5.66 -1.19 -7.37
CA MET A 291 5.40 0.04 -6.61
C MET A 291 6.66 0.72 -6.05
N ASN A 292 7.84 0.43 -6.59
CA ASN A 292 9.07 1.12 -6.25
C ASN A 292 9.18 2.40 -7.10
N PRO A 293 9.10 3.60 -6.51
CA PRO A 293 9.19 4.84 -7.26
C PRO A 293 10.62 5.18 -7.70
N LEU A 294 11.64 4.48 -7.23
CA LEU A 294 13.03 4.73 -7.60
C LEU A 294 13.22 4.56 -9.12
N PRO A 295 14.09 5.38 -9.75
CA PRO A 295 14.33 5.32 -11.18
C PRO A 295 14.97 4.00 -11.58
N ASN A 296 14.56 3.44 -12.72
CA ASN A 296 15.12 2.19 -13.27
C ASN A 296 14.99 0.95 -12.35
N ALA A 297 14.16 0.97 -11.30
CA ALA A 297 14.05 -0.12 -10.34
C ALA A 297 13.78 -1.49 -10.99
N GLU A 298 12.93 -1.55 -12.02
CA GLU A 298 12.67 -2.80 -12.74
C GLU A 298 13.89 -3.25 -13.55
N ALA A 299 14.53 -2.35 -14.31
CA ALA A 299 15.68 -2.69 -15.13
C ALA A 299 16.88 -3.15 -14.29
N ILE A 300 17.11 -2.49 -13.15
CA ILE A 300 18.16 -2.89 -12.19
C ILE A 300 17.78 -4.20 -11.51
N ALA A 301 16.53 -4.39 -11.07
CA ALA A 301 16.13 -5.69 -10.55
C ALA A 301 16.38 -6.81 -11.60
N ARG A 302 16.02 -6.59 -12.86
CA ARG A 302 16.27 -7.55 -13.95
C ARG A 302 17.75 -7.93 -14.11
N SER A 303 18.69 -6.99 -13.97
CA SER A 303 20.12 -7.31 -14.08
C SER A 303 20.62 -8.19 -12.93
N HIS A 304 20.12 -7.99 -11.71
CA HIS A 304 20.45 -8.83 -10.54
C HIS A 304 19.82 -10.22 -10.61
N PHE A 305 18.60 -10.31 -11.13
CA PHE A 305 17.80 -11.54 -11.16
C PHE A 305 17.77 -12.26 -12.52
N SER A 306 18.71 -11.95 -13.42
CA SER A 306 18.77 -12.44 -14.82
C SER A 306 18.76 -13.98 -14.97
N SER A 307 18.48 -14.44 -16.21
CA SER A 307 18.11 -15.83 -16.56
C SER A 307 19.09 -16.91 -16.08
N GLU A 308 20.38 -16.60 -15.89
CA GLU A 308 21.36 -17.52 -15.31
C GLU A 308 21.04 -17.95 -13.86
N ASN A 309 20.35 -17.09 -13.10
CA ASN A 309 19.91 -17.36 -11.72
C ASN A 309 18.44 -17.81 -11.62
N PHE A 310 17.70 -17.70 -12.73
CA PHE A 310 16.26 -17.90 -12.80
C PHE A 310 15.83 -18.46 -14.17
N PRO A 311 15.93 -19.77 -14.43
CA PRO A 311 15.74 -20.38 -15.75
C PRO A 311 14.30 -20.29 -16.32
N ARG A 312 13.36 -19.66 -15.61
CA ARG A 312 12.01 -19.33 -16.12
C ARG A 312 11.80 -17.83 -16.36
N PHE A 313 12.81 -16.98 -16.11
CA PHE A 313 12.77 -15.52 -16.29
C PHE A 313 12.32 -15.10 -17.68
N GLU A 314 12.74 -15.83 -18.73
CA GLU A 314 12.33 -15.60 -20.11
C GLU A 314 10.82 -15.81 -20.33
N PHE A 315 10.22 -16.78 -19.63
CA PHE A 315 8.77 -17.00 -19.65
C PHE A 315 8.03 -15.92 -18.85
N TYR A 316 8.65 -15.43 -17.77
CA TYR A 316 8.14 -14.29 -16.99
C TYR A 316 8.23 -12.97 -17.78
N GLU A 317 9.29 -12.76 -18.55
CA GLU A 317 9.44 -11.64 -19.49
C GLU A 317 8.36 -11.64 -20.55
N LEU A 318 8.09 -12.81 -21.14
CA LEU A 318 7.04 -12.96 -22.14
C LEU A 318 5.65 -12.59 -21.58
N LEU A 319 5.33 -13.04 -20.35
CA LEU A 319 4.07 -12.73 -19.67
C LEU A 319 3.95 -11.25 -19.29
N LEU A 320 5.03 -10.62 -18.80
CA LEU A 320 5.04 -9.19 -18.46
C LEU A 320 5.05 -8.29 -19.71
N SER A 321 5.65 -8.73 -20.82
CA SER A 321 5.71 -8.00 -22.09
C SER A 321 4.39 -7.97 -22.87
N SER A 322 3.38 -8.74 -22.43
CA SER A 322 2.08 -8.86 -23.09
C SER A 322 1.14 -7.68 -22.81
N SER A 323 1.54 -6.74 -21.94
CA SER A 323 0.78 -5.50 -21.66
C SER A 323 1.33 -4.34 -22.50
N PRO A 324 0.50 -3.66 -23.32
CA PRO A 324 0.89 -2.43 -24.03
C PRO A 324 1.44 -1.34 -23.11
N ASP A 325 1.01 -1.30 -21.84
CA ASP A 325 1.48 -0.34 -20.84
C ASP A 325 2.90 -0.64 -20.33
N ALA A 326 3.31 -1.92 -20.31
CA ALA A 326 4.68 -2.32 -19.95
C ALA A 326 5.68 -1.90 -21.04
N LEU A 327 5.27 -1.95 -22.31
CA LEU A 327 6.04 -1.44 -23.45
C LEU A 327 6.16 0.08 -23.47
N ALA A 328 5.14 0.82 -22.99
CA ALA A 328 5.22 2.27 -22.83
C ALA A 328 6.13 2.70 -21.65
N SER A 329 6.27 1.84 -20.64
CA SER A 329 7.15 2.03 -19.48
C SER A 329 8.63 1.85 -19.81
N LEU A 330 8.95 1.25 -20.97
CA LEU A 330 10.31 1.15 -21.53
C LEU A 330 10.82 2.47 -22.13
N GLY A 331 10.12 3.59 -21.90
CA GLY A 331 10.60 4.94 -22.18
C GLY A 331 11.92 5.20 -21.45
N ALA A 332 13.00 4.97 -22.18
CA ALA A 332 14.40 4.96 -21.75
C ALA A 332 14.77 6.14 -20.84
N PHE A 333 14.89 5.87 -19.55
CA PHE A 333 15.87 6.58 -18.73
C PHE A 333 17.23 5.89 -18.96
N PRO A 334 18.30 6.65 -19.22
CA PRO A 334 19.64 6.06 -19.32
C PRO A 334 19.95 5.24 -18.05
N LEU A 335 20.44 4.01 -18.23
CA LEU A 335 20.82 3.10 -17.15
C LEU A 335 21.93 3.67 -16.27
N GLU A 336 22.72 4.60 -16.79
CA GLU A 336 23.82 5.27 -16.09
C GLU A 336 23.45 6.71 -15.77
N THR A 337 22.73 6.91 -14.65
CA THR A 337 22.69 8.21 -13.99
C THR A 337 23.06 8.02 -12.52
N PRO A 338 23.59 9.03 -11.82
CA PRO A 338 23.84 8.94 -10.37
C PRO A 338 22.64 8.47 -9.54
N LYS A 339 21.41 8.53 -10.09
CA LYS A 339 20.18 8.05 -9.47
C LYS A 339 20.02 6.53 -9.51
N SER A 340 20.70 5.86 -10.45
CA SER A 340 20.78 4.40 -10.49
C SER A 340 21.52 3.88 -9.26
N GLU A 341 22.51 4.61 -8.72
CA GLU A 341 23.28 4.20 -7.53
C GLU A 341 22.41 4.07 -6.26
N LEU A 342 21.45 4.98 -6.05
CA LEU A 342 20.52 4.89 -4.92
C LEU A 342 19.57 3.69 -5.07
N THR A 343 19.16 3.41 -6.30
CA THR A 343 18.31 2.26 -6.63
C THR A 343 19.05 0.95 -6.44
N GLU A 344 20.30 0.90 -6.92
CA GLU A 344 21.24 -0.19 -6.69
C GLU A 344 21.42 -0.45 -5.20
N ALA A 345 21.71 0.59 -4.41
CA ALA A 345 21.90 0.49 -2.96
C ALA A 345 20.69 -0.13 -2.24
N PHE A 346 19.47 0.26 -2.65
CA PHE A 346 18.25 -0.34 -2.11
C PHE A 346 18.13 -1.83 -2.50
N ILE A 347 18.36 -2.17 -3.77
CA ILE A 347 18.23 -3.54 -4.29
C ILE A 347 19.30 -4.47 -3.70
N GLU A 348 20.57 -4.03 -3.66
CA GLU A 348 21.67 -4.71 -2.94
C GLU A 348 21.28 -4.96 -1.48
N GLY A 349 20.65 -3.96 -0.84
CA GLY A 349 20.08 -4.10 0.49
C GLY A 349 19.09 -5.26 0.56
N VAL A 350 18.07 -5.28 -0.31
CA VAL A 350 17.06 -6.35 -0.34
C VAL A 350 17.72 -7.73 -0.49
N GLU A 351 18.71 -7.86 -1.37
CA GLU A 351 19.45 -9.11 -1.58
C GLU A 351 20.24 -9.54 -0.33
N LEU A 352 20.92 -8.60 0.33
CA LEU A 352 21.62 -8.84 1.59
C LEU A 352 20.64 -9.35 2.65
N GLY A 353 19.53 -8.63 2.84
CA GLY A 353 18.47 -8.98 3.78
C GLY A 353 17.94 -10.39 3.55
N TYR A 354 17.61 -10.69 2.29
CA TYR A 354 16.92 -11.92 1.96
C TYR A 354 17.86 -13.13 1.84
N TYR A 355 18.94 -13.03 1.07
CA TYR A 355 19.82 -14.16 0.76
C TYR A 355 20.88 -14.38 1.83
N LYS A 356 21.44 -13.30 2.39
CA LYS A 356 22.47 -13.39 3.44
C LYS A 356 21.88 -13.39 4.85
N ARG A 357 20.56 -13.16 4.99
CA ARG A 357 19.85 -13.15 6.29
C ARG A 357 20.46 -12.13 7.25
N SER A 358 20.80 -10.95 6.74
CA SER A 358 21.43 -9.89 7.52
C SER A 358 20.80 -8.55 7.22
N VAL A 359 20.54 -7.77 8.26
CA VAL A 359 20.19 -6.36 8.12
C VAL A 359 21.47 -5.53 8.06
N PHE A 360 21.57 -4.61 7.11
CA PHE A 360 22.66 -3.65 7.03
C PHE A 360 22.44 -2.60 8.11
N GLU A 361 23.24 -2.62 9.16
CA GLU A 361 23.06 -1.71 10.29
C GLU A 361 23.74 -0.35 10.05
N VAL A 362 23.00 0.71 10.36
CA VAL A 362 23.46 2.10 10.38
C VAL A 362 23.10 2.74 11.71
N GLU A 363 23.71 3.87 12.03
CA GLU A 363 23.43 4.58 13.28
C GLU A 363 21.94 4.91 13.43
N SER A 364 21.36 4.68 14.61
CA SER A 364 19.93 4.98 14.87
C SER A 364 19.59 6.45 14.64
N ARG A 365 20.57 7.35 14.83
CA ARG A 365 20.41 8.76 14.48
C ARG A 365 20.17 8.94 12.98
N LEU A 366 20.98 8.31 12.12
CA LEU A 366 20.83 8.39 10.67
C LEU A 366 19.47 7.84 10.22
N LYS A 367 19.03 6.68 10.76
CA LYS A 367 17.70 6.09 10.46
C LYS A 367 16.57 7.09 10.70
N ARG A 368 16.54 7.68 11.90
CA ARG A 368 15.51 8.66 12.30
C ARG A 368 15.57 9.92 11.46
N GLU A 369 16.77 10.47 11.26
CA GLU A 369 16.97 11.70 10.51
C GLU A 369 16.53 11.55 9.05
N MET A 370 16.95 10.47 8.38
CA MET A 370 16.59 10.19 6.99
C MET A 370 15.11 9.87 6.82
N LEU A 371 14.52 9.10 7.74
CA LEU A 371 13.07 8.85 7.72
C LEU A 371 12.29 10.17 7.84
N ARG A 372 12.61 11.02 8.82
CA ARG A 372 11.89 12.29 9.01
C ARG A 372 12.08 13.23 7.82
N LYS A 373 13.32 13.42 7.35
CA LYS A 373 13.61 14.30 6.20
C LYS A 373 12.95 13.81 4.92
N SER A 374 13.01 12.51 4.61
CA SER A 374 12.39 11.94 3.41
C SER A 374 10.87 12.14 3.39
N LEU A 375 10.19 11.97 4.53
CA LEU A 375 8.74 12.19 4.62
C LEU A 375 8.35 13.66 4.45
N LEU A 376 9.11 14.59 5.04
CA LEU A 376 8.90 16.03 4.83
C LEU A 376 9.15 16.43 3.38
N LEU A 377 10.21 15.91 2.77
CA LEU A 377 10.51 16.09 1.36
C LEU A 377 9.40 15.54 0.47
N LYS A 378 8.89 14.33 0.74
CA LYS A 378 7.76 13.76 -0.01
C LYS A 378 6.55 14.69 0.00
N GLY A 379 6.21 15.24 1.17
CA GLY A 379 5.13 16.23 1.29
C GLY A 379 5.37 17.47 0.43
N LYS A 380 6.59 18.02 0.46
CA LYS A 380 6.94 19.20 -0.33
C LYS A 380 7.01 18.93 -1.83
N ILE A 381 7.50 17.76 -2.22
CA ILE A 381 7.52 17.29 -3.62
C ILE A 381 6.09 17.19 -4.15
N TRP A 382 5.16 16.63 -3.37
CA TRP A 382 3.74 16.59 -3.74
C TRP A 382 3.17 17.98 -4.04
N GLU A 383 3.47 18.96 -3.19
CA GLU A 383 3.07 20.36 -3.38
C GLU A 383 3.66 20.95 -4.65
N ILE A 384 4.97 20.80 -4.88
CA ILE A 384 5.68 21.35 -6.04
C ILE A 384 5.15 20.75 -7.35
N LEU A 385 4.93 19.43 -7.35
CA LEU A 385 4.41 18.72 -8.52
C LEU A 385 2.92 18.97 -8.73
N GLY A 386 2.20 19.51 -7.73
CA GLY A 386 0.75 19.70 -7.79
C GLY A 386 -0.04 18.39 -7.66
N ILE A 387 0.56 17.38 -7.03
CA ILE A 387 -0.10 16.10 -6.76
C ILE A 387 -1.15 16.32 -5.66
N PRO A 388 -2.38 15.79 -5.80
CA PRO A 388 -3.42 15.99 -4.80
C PRO A 388 -2.97 15.60 -3.38
N LYS A 389 -3.17 16.47 -2.38
CA LYS A 389 -2.75 16.21 -0.99
C LYS A 389 -3.28 14.91 -0.39
N LYS A 390 -4.43 14.42 -0.87
CA LYS A 390 -5.06 13.17 -0.42
C LYS A 390 -4.49 11.93 -1.11
N MET A 391 -3.73 12.09 -2.19
CA MET A 391 -3.08 10.99 -2.89
C MET A 391 -1.85 10.58 -2.10
N GLN A 392 -1.84 9.35 -1.58
CA GLN A 392 -0.71 8.87 -0.78
C GLN A 392 0.44 8.33 -1.63
N ARG A 393 0.10 7.70 -2.75
CA ARG A 393 1.00 6.95 -3.63
C ARG A 393 0.44 6.88 -5.06
N GLY A 394 1.28 6.48 -6.00
CA GLY A 394 0.97 6.28 -7.42
C GLY A 394 2.17 6.56 -8.30
N VAL A 395 3.02 5.54 -8.50
CA VAL A 395 4.33 5.65 -9.17
C VAL A 395 4.20 6.25 -10.57
N GLU A 396 3.27 5.75 -11.39
CA GLU A 396 3.11 6.22 -12.76
C GLU A 396 2.67 7.69 -12.84
N TYR A 397 1.69 8.08 -12.01
CA TYR A 397 1.27 9.48 -11.96
C TYR A 397 2.39 10.40 -11.46
N PHE A 398 3.14 9.96 -10.45
CA PHE A 398 4.30 10.69 -9.95
C PHE A 398 5.35 10.91 -11.05
N ARG A 399 5.69 9.86 -11.82
CA ARG A 399 6.65 9.94 -12.94
C ARG A 399 6.17 10.91 -14.02
N LEU A 400 4.90 10.83 -14.42
CA LEU A 400 4.29 11.75 -15.38
C LEU A 400 4.39 13.20 -14.91
N MET A 401 4.04 13.47 -13.65
CA MET A 401 4.11 14.81 -13.09
C MET A 401 5.54 15.32 -12.99
N LEU A 402 6.49 14.47 -12.61
CA LEU A 402 7.91 14.82 -12.54
C LEU A 402 8.47 15.20 -13.91
N GLN A 403 8.14 14.44 -14.97
CA GLN A 403 8.55 14.73 -16.36
C GLN A 403 7.96 16.04 -16.88
N SER A 404 6.77 16.44 -16.40
CA SER A 404 6.09 17.67 -16.83
C SER A 404 6.67 18.97 -16.25
N LYS A 405 7.60 18.89 -15.28
CA LYS A 405 8.12 20.06 -14.55
C LYS A 405 9.59 20.32 -14.87
N LYS A 406 9.98 21.60 -14.85
CA LYS A 406 11.39 22.01 -14.90
C LYS A 406 12.07 21.64 -13.57
N THR A 407 13.11 20.82 -13.64
CA THR A 407 13.70 20.19 -12.46
C THR A 407 14.49 21.18 -11.61
N GLU A 408 15.21 22.14 -12.21
CA GLU A 408 16.04 23.11 -11.47
C GLU A 408 15.20 24.00 -10.53
N ASP A 409 14.06 24.51 -11.00
CA ASP A 409 13.15 25.33 -10.21
C ASP A 409 12.57 24.56 -9.02
N CYS A 410 12.31 23.27 -9.21
CA CYS A 410 11.78 22.40 -8.17
C CYS A 410 12.83 22.07 -7.11
N TYR A 411 14.07 21.82 -7.55
CA TYR A 411 15.21 21.56 -6.66
C TYR A 411 15.52 22.76 -5.76
N LYS A 412 15.54 23.98 -6.31
CA LYS A 412 15.72 25.20 -5.51
C LYS A 412 14.67 25.32 -4.40
N LYS A 413 13.39 25.09 -4.72
CA LYS A 413 12.28 25.12 -3.74
C LYS A 413 12.43 24.07 -2.63
N LEU A 414 13.02 22.91 -2.92
CA LEU A 414 13.28 21.88 -1.92
C LEU A 414 14.43 22.25 -1.00
N ARG A 415 15.50 22.83 -1.54
CA ARG A 415 16.64 23.35 -0.77
C ARG A 415 16.18 24.43 0.21
N ASP A 416 15.49 25.45 -0.30
CA ASP A 416 14.98 26.57 0.51
C ASP A 416 14.04 26.07 1.62
N PHE A 417 13.27 25.00 1.35
CA PHE A 417 12.40 24.38 2.34
C PHE A 417 13.19 23.66 3.44
N LEU A 418 14.19 22.84 3.09
CA LEU A 418 15.00 22.11 4.06
C LEU A 418 15.85 23.04 4.94
N GLU A 419 16.34 24.16 4.40
CA GLU A 419 17.09 25.16 5.18
C GLU A 419 16.21 25.89 6.20
N GLY A 420 14.89 25.89 6.01
CA GLY A 420 13.91 26.52 6.90
C GLY A 420 13.22 25.59 7.90
N VAL A 421 13.54 24.29 7.87
CA VAL A 421 13.00 23.23 8.77
C VAL A 421 14.06 22.83 9.77
#